data_AF-Q5SVQ0-F1
#
_entry.id   AF-Q5SVQ0-F1
#
_cell.length_a   1.000
_cell.length_b   1.000
_cell.length_c   1.000
_cell.angle_alpha   90.00
_cell.angle_beta   90.00
_cell.angle_gamma   90.00
#
_symmetry.space_group_name_H-M   'P 1'
#
loop_
_entity.id
_entity.type
_entity.pdbx_description
1 polymer ?
#
loop_
_entity_poly.entity_id
_entity_poly.type
_entity_poly.pdbx_seq_one_letter_code
_entity_poly.pdbx_strand_id
1 'polypeptide(L)'
;MAIGVVKRNAGSSSDGTEDSDFSTDLEHTDSSESDGTSRRSARVTRSSARLSQSSQDSSPVRNLPSFGTEEPAYSTRRVTRSQQQPTPVTPKKYPLRQTRSSGSETEQVVDFSDRETKNTADHDESPPRTPTGNAPSSESDIDISSPNVSHDESIAKDMSLKDSGSDLSHRPKRRRFHESYNFNMKCPTPGCNSLGHLTGKHERHFSISGCPLYHNLSADECKVRAQSRDKQIEERMLSHRQDDNNRHATRHQAPTERQLRYKEKVAELRKKRNSGLSKEQKEKYMEHRQTYGNTREPLLENLTSEYDLDLFRRAQARASEDLEKLRLQGQITEGSNMIKTIAFGRYELDTWYHSPYPEEYARLGRLYMCEFCLKYMKSQTILRRHMAKCVWKHPPGDEIYRKGSISVFEVDGKKNKIYCQNLCLLAKLFLDHKTLYYDVEPFLFYVMTEADNTGCHLIGYFSKEKNSFLNYNVSCILTMPQYMRQGYGKMLIDFSYLLSKVEEKVGSPERPLSDLGLISYRSYWKEVLLRYLHNFQGKEISIKEISQETAVNPVDIVSTLQALQMLKYWKGKHLVLKRQDLIDEWIAKEAKRSNSNKTMDPSCLKWTPPKGT
;
A
#
# COMPACT_ATOMS: atom_id res chain seq x y z
N MET A 1 -21.17 -30.28 2.43
CA MET A 1 -20.37 -31.53 2.45
C MET A 1 -19.10 -31.29 3.25
N ALA A 2 -18.56 -32.28 3.98
CA ALA A 2 -17.27 -32.16 4.66
C ALA A 2 -16.20 -32.90 3.85
N ILE A 3 -15.07 -32.24 3.60
CA ILE A 3 -13.95 -32.74 2.80
C ILE A 3 -12.75 -32.93 3.75
N GLY A 4 -12.13 -34.11 3.72
CA GLY A 4 -11.02 -34.46 4.62
C GLY A 4 -9.74 -33.71 4.27
N VAL A 5 -9.01 -33.15 5.25
CA VAL A 5 -7.67 -32.57 5.01
C VAL A 5 -6.59 -33.55 5.42
N VAL A 6 -5.89 -34.10 4.42
CA VAL A 6 -4.76 -35.00 4.63
C VAL A 6 -3.50 -34.17 4.92
N LYS A 7 -3.00 -34.23 6.15
CA LYS A 7 -1.60 -33.89 6.45
C LYS A 7 -0.74 -35.09 6.04
N ARG A 8 -0.04 -35.00 4.91
CA ARG A 8 1.15 -35.83 4.66
C ARG A 8 2.34 -35.10 5.28
N ASN A 9 2.95 -35.66 6.32
CA ASN A 9 4.24 -35.17 6.78
C ASN A 9 5.29 -35.48 5.71
N ALA A 10 5.94 -34.47 5.16
CA ALA A 10 7.23 -34.67 4.50
C ALA A 10 8.28 -34.94 5.59
N GLY A 11 9.26 -35.80 5.30
CA GLY A 11 10.31 -36.16 6.25
C GLY A 11 11.22 -34.98 6.59
N SER A 12 11.84 -35.04 7.78
CA SER A 12 12.91 -34.12 8.13
C SER A 12 14.16 -34.45 7.31
N SER A 13 14.80 -33.42 6.75
CA SER A 13 16.21 -33.44 6.35
C SER A 13 16.83 -32.18 6.93
N SER A 14 17.59 -32.36 8.00
CA SER A 14 18.30 -31.30 8.70
C SER A 14 19.77 -31.36 8.30
N ASP A 15 20.21 -30.47 7.43
CA ASP A 15 21.61 -30.10 7.32
C ASP A 15 21.80 -28.78 8.08
N GLY A 16 22.62 -28.82 9.12
CA GLY A 16 23.06 -27.64 9.85
C GLY A 16 24.40 -27.15 9.31
N THR A 17 24.56 -25.83 9.22
CA THR A 17 25.87 -25.19 9.08
C THR A 17 26.03 -24.24 10.25
N GLU A 18 26.85 -24.66 11.21
CA GLU A 18 27.21 -23.87 12.39
C GLU A 18 28.61 -23.28 12.17
N ASP A 19 28.67 -22.03 11.71
CA ASP A 19 29.88 -21.23 11.90
C ASP A 19 29.85 -20.70 13.35
N SER A 20 30.90 -20.98 14.10
CA SER A 20 31.02 -20.64 15.52
C SER A 20 32.39 -20.06 15.83
N ASP A 21 32.44 -19.05 16.70
CA ASP A 21 33.67 -18.39 17.12
C ASP A 21 33.57 -17.96 18.59
N PHE A 22 34.46 -18.51 19.43
CA PHE A 22 34.99 -17.99 20.70
C PHE A 22 34.00 -17.66 21.86
N SER A 23 34.27 -18.02 23.12
CA SER A 23 35.49 -18.62 23.72
C SER A 23 35.20 -19.22 25.12
N THR A 24 36.03 -20.18 25.57
CA THR A 24 36.45 -20.48 26.99
C THR A 24 35.35 -20.66 28.07
N ASP A 25 35.33 -21.70 28.91
CA ASP A 25 36.44 -22.17 29.78
C ASP A 25 36.14 -23.52 30.48
N LEU A 26 37.21 -24.31 30.80
CA LEU A 26 37.32 -25.40 31.83
C LEU A 26 36.39 -26.64 31.70
N GLU A 27 36.74 -27.89 32.07
CA GLU A 27 37.99 -28.54 32.57
C GLU A 27 37.90 -30.09 32.34
N HIS A 28 39.04 -30.82 32.38
CA HIS A 28 39.24 -32.29 32.66
C HIS A 28 38.20 -33.34 32.13
N THR A 29 38.47 -34.48 31.44
CA THR A 29 39.54 -35.53 31.44
C THR A 29 39.02 -36.72 30.57
N ASP A 30 39.73 -37.76 30.07
CA ASP A 30 41.16 -38.10 29.84
C ASP A 30 41.28 -39.31 28.83
N SER A 31 42.50 -39.62 28.36
CA SER A 31 43.10 -40.94 28.01
C SER A 31 42.45 -41.98 27.05
N SER A 32 43.12 -42.19 25.89
CA SER A 32 43.53 -43.50 25.27
C SER A 32 42.48 -44.55 24.80
N GLU A 33 42.67 -45.39 23.77
CA GLU A 33 43.66 -45.53 22.67
C GLU A 33 43.17 -46.54 21.58
N SER A 34 43.97 -46.73 20.51
CA SER A 34 44.03 -47.89 19.58
C SER A 34 43.15 -47.92 18.30
N ASP A 35 43.55 -48.78 17.36
CA ASP A 35 43.47 -48.59 15.89
C ASP A 35 42.55 -49.59 15.16
N GLY A 36 42.16 -49.32 13.89
CA GLY A 36 41.19 -50.20 13.18
C GLY A 36 40.91 -49.92 11.69
N THR A 37 41.90 -50.04 10.80
CA THR A 37 41.75 -49.71 9.36
C THR A 37 41.06 -50.78 8.50
N SER A 38 40.06 -50.42 7.64
CA SER A 38 39.94 -51.00 6.28
C SER A 38 38.90 -50.40 5.30
N ARG A 39 39.40 -50.11 4.08
CA ARG A 39 38.82 -50.40 2.73
C ARG A 39 37.54 -49.70 2.21
N ARG A 40 37.81 -48.67 1.38
CA ARG A 40 37.17 -48.30 0.08
C ARG A 40 36.16 -49.28 -0.56
N SER A 41 35.12 -48.72 -1.20
CA SER A 41 34.81 -48.98 -2.63
C SER A 41 33.84 -47.93 -3.23
N ALA A 42 33.87 -47.72 -4.55
CA ALA A 42 32.90 -46.91 -5.30
C ALA A 42 32.86 -47.28 -6.80
N ARG A 43 31.67 -47.46 -7.38
CA ARG A 43 31.31 -47.46 -8.84
C ARG A 43 29.77 -47.51 -8.95
N VAL A 44 29.04 -46.69 -9.71
CA VAL A 44 28.97 -46.41 -11.18
C VAL A 44 27.85 -47.20 -11.90
N THR A 45 26.89 -46.42 -12.40
CA THR A 45 25.83 -46.60 -13.44
C THR A 45 25.55 -47.95 -14.12
N ARG A 46 24.26 -48.21 -14.40
CA ARG A 46 23.75 -48.41 -15.79
C ARG A 46 22.22 -48.30 -15.91
N SER A 47 21.76 -48.20 -17.16
CA SER A 47 20.34 -48.13 -17.58
C SER A 47 20.06 -49.09 -18.75
N SER A 48 18.80 -49.50 -18.95
CA SER A 48 18.28 -50.23 -20.13
C SER A 48 16.74 -50.26 -20.14
N ALA A 49 16.12 -50.65 -21.27
CA ALA A 49 14.66 -50.58 -21.52
C ALA A 49 14.17 -51.74 -22.43
N ARG A 50 12.89 -51.70 -22.88
CA ARG A 50 12.13 -52.65 -23.79
C ARG A 50 11.31 -53.74 -23.04
N LEU A 51 10.18 -54.30 -23.53
CA LEU A 51 9.33 -54.09 -24.73
C LEU A 51 7.88 -54.67 -24.55
N SER A 52 7.08 -54.79 -25.64
CA SER A 52 5.70 -55.36 -25.81
C SER A 52 4.53 -54.58 -25.17
N GLN A 53 3.44 -54.18 -25.85
CA GLN A 53 2.43 -54.86 -26.72
C GLN A 53 1.48 -55.78 -25.92
N SER A 54 0.14 -55.75 -26.03
CA SER A 54 -0.85 -54.87 -26.72
C SER A 54 -2.22 -54.99 -25.97
N SER A 55 -3.47 -54.75 -26.42
CA SER A 55 -4.15 -54.34 -27.69
C SER A 55 -5.65 -54.02 -27.41
N GLN A 56 -6.34 -53.27 -28.30
CA GLN A 56 -7.81 -53.17 -28.54
C GLN A 56 -8.75 -52.82 -27.33
N ASP A 57 -9.25 -51.58 -27.21
CA ASP A 57 -10.51 -51.04 -27.78
C ASP A 57 -11.69 -51.09 -26.75
N SER A 58 -12.84 -50.42 -26.84
CA SER A 58 -13.47 -49.55 -27.86
C SER A 58 -14.38 -48.45 -27.22
N SER A 59 -15.20 -47.72 -28.00
CA SER A 59 -16.27 -46.81 -27.54
C SER A 59 -17.49 -46.83 -28.49
N PRO A 60 -18.71 -46.39 -28.11
CA PRO A 60 -19.13 -45.03 -28.51
C PRO A 60 -20.21 -44.31 -27.63
N VAL A 61 -20.52 -43.08 -28.05
CA VAL A 61 -21.51 -42.10 -27.54
C VAL A 61 -22.99 -42.54 -27.65
N ARG A 62 -23.88 -42.02 -26.77
CA ARG A 62 -25.31 -41.79 -27.08
C ARG A 62 -25.91 -40.55 -26.37
N ASN A 63 -27.09 -40.13 -26.82
CA ASN A 63 -27.61 -38.75 -26.69
C ASN A 63 -28.75 -38.55 -25.65
N LEU A 64 -28.99 -37.28 -25.28
CA LEU A 64 -30.26 -36.75 -24.71
C LEU A 64 -31.32 -36.54 -25.84
N PRO A 65 -32.64 -36.30 -25.61
CA PRO A 65 -33.15 -35.12 -24.85
C PRO A 65 -34.54 -35.18 -24.13
N SER A 66 -34.74 -34.25 -23.17
CA SER A 66 -35.95 -33.43 -22.85
C SER A 66 -37.35 -34.03 -22.50
N PHE A 67 -38.16 -33.19 -21.81
CA PHE A 67 -39.57 -33.29 -21.38
C PHE A 67 -39.90 -34.31 -20.24
N GLY A 68 -40.78 -34.01 -19.26
CA GLY A 68 -41.33 -32.73 -18.81
C GLY A 68 -42.65 -32.81 -18.00
N THR A 69 -42.71 -32.22 -16.79
CA THR A 69 -43.92 -31.98 -15.93
C THR A 69 -44.66 -33.25 -15.42
N GLU A 70 -45.38 -33.32 -14.27
CA GLU A 70 -46.00 -32.34 -13.33
C GLU A 70 -45.76 -32.67 -11.82
N GLU A 71 -46.41 -31.95 -10.89
CA GLU A 71 -46.40 -32.15 -9.42
C GLU A 71 -47.85 -32.25 -8.86
N PRO A 72 -48.10 -32.76 -7.62
CA PRO A 72 -48.51 -31.80 -6.57
C PRO A 72 -48.24 -32.17 -5.08
N ALA A 73 -47.62 -31.22 -4.37
CA ALA A 73 -47.98 -30.64 -3.07
C ALA A 73 -48.79 -31.40 -1.99
N TYR A 74 -48.30 -31.31 -0.74
CA TYR A 74 -49.15 -31.16 0.46
C TYR A 74 -48.66 -30.00 1.34
N SER A 75 -49.51 -29.45 2.22
CA SER A 75 -49.31 -28.15 2.88
C SER A 75 -49.61 -28.17 4.38
N THR A 76 -48.92 -27.36 5.18
CA THR A 76 -49.44 -26.94 6.50
C THR A 76 -48.96 -25.54 6.93
N ARG A 77 -49.82 -24.88 7.71
CA ARG A 77 -49.83 -23.47 8.18
C ARG A 77 -49.06 -23.30 9.51
N ARG A 78 -48.83 -22.13 10.13
CA ARG A 78 -48.72 -20.68 9.76
C ARG A 78 -48.60 -19.90 11.10
N VAL A 79 -47.59 -19.02 11.28
CA VAL A 79 -47.68 -17.86 12.22
C VAL A 79 -46.95 -16.64 11.60
N THR A 80 -47.45 -15.42 11.85
CA THR A 80 -46.97 -14.18 11.22
C THR A 80 -46.96 -12.99 12.20
N ARG A 81 -45.92 -12.13 12.18
CA ARG A 81 -46.06 -10.74 12.70
C ARG A 81 -45.08 -9.72 12.09
N SER A 82 -45.65 -8.60 11.63
CA SER A 82 -45.11 -7.24 11.43
C SER A 82 -43.67 -6.99 10.93
N GLN A 83 -43.57 -6.58 9.66
CA GLN A 83 -43.03 -5.28 9.20
C GLN A 83 -41.77 -4.68 9.88
N GLN A 84 -40.69 -4.52 9.12
CA GLN A 84 -40.28 -3.22 8.55
C GLN A 84 -39.17 -3.40 7.48
N GLN A 85 -39.14 -2.53 6.46
CA GLN A 85 -38.19 -2.62 5.34
C GLN A 85 -36.94 -1.73 5.58
N PRO A 86 -35.72 -2.22 5.30
CA PRO A 86 -34.57 -1.38 4.99
C PRO A 86 -34.45 -1.16 3.47
N THR A 87 -34.39 0.09 3.03
CA THR A 87 -34.22 0.47 1.62
C THR A 87 -32.77 0.26 1.14
N PRO A 88 -32.54 0.02 -0.18
CA PRO A 88 -31.19 -0.24 -0.69
C PRO A 88 -30.34 1.03 -0.73
N VAL A 89 -29.26 1.06 0.05
CA VAL A 89 -28.30 2.16 0.05
C VAL A 89 -27.47 2.16 -1.23
N THR A 90 -27.66 3.18 -2.07
CA THR A 90 -26.87 3.37 -3.30
C THR A 90 -25.45 3.84 -2.99
N PRO A 91 -24.43 3.40 -3.77
CA PRO A 91 -23.06 3.88 -3.57
C PRO A 91 -22.94 5.33 -4.05
N LYS A 92 -22.46 6.21 -3.16
CA LYS A 92 -22.20 7.63 -3.49
C LYS A 92 -21.16 7.72 -4.61
N LYS A 93 -21.55 8.28 -5.76
CA LYS A 93 -20.61 8.70 -6.81
C LYS A 93 -19.77 9.87 -6.31
N TYR A 94 -18.47 9.86 -6.60
CA TYR A 94 -17.66 11.08 -6.52
C TYR A 94 -17.97 11.98 -7.72
N PRO A 95 -18.08 13.31 -7.55
CA PRO A 95 -18.33 14.22 -8.66
C PRO A 95 -17.07 14.39 -9.52
N LEU A 96 -17.12 13.90 -10.76
CA LEU A 96 -16.04 14.07 -11.73
C LEU A 96 -16.08 15.50 -12.29
N ARG A 97 -15.21 16.40 -11.81
CA ARG A 97 -15.22 17.82 -12.20
C ARG A 97 -14.59 18.06 -13.58
N GLN A 98 -15.34 17.74 -14.65
CA GLN A 98 -14.99 18.18 -16.00
C GLN A 98 -15.33 19.66 -16.20
N THR A 99 -14.32 20.51 -16.31
CA THR A 99 -14.50 21.90 -16.77
C THR A 99 -14.39 21.97 -18.29
N ARG A 100 -15.54 21.98 -18.98
CA ARG A 100 -15.62 22.44 -20.38
C ARG A 100 -16.02 23.91 -20.37
N SER A 101 -15.14 24.78 -20.87
CA SER A 101 -15.40 26.19 -21.06
C SER A 101 -15.66 26.46 -22.54
N SER A 102 -16.91 26.76 -22.87
CA SER A 102 -17.35 27.23 -24.18
C SER A 102 -18.39 28.31 -23.94
N GLY A 103 -17.93 29.56 -23.86
CA GLY A 103 -18.81 30.72 -23.78
C GLY A 103 -19.20 31.17 -25.19
N SER A 104 -20.49 31.40 -25.41
CA SER A 104 -21.04 32.06 -26.59
C SER A 104 -21.81 33.29 -26.14
N GLU A 105 -21.63 34.40 -26.82
CA GLU A 105 -22.07 35.73 -26.38
C GLU A 105 -23.54 35.99 -26.69
N THR A 106 -24.31 36.52 -25.73
CA THR A 106 -25.36 37.54 -25.96
C THR A 106 -25.94 38.04 -24.63
N GLU A 107 -25.68 39.29 -24.28
CA GLU A 107 -26.60 40.16 -23.50
C GLU A 107 -26.52 41.59 -24.08
N GLN A 108 -27.52 42.42 -23.80
CA GLN A 108 -27.89 43.54 -24.67
C GLN A 108 -27.51 44.94 -24.17
N VAL A 109 -27.17 45.76 -25.16
CA VAL A 109 -26.99 47.23 -25.16
C VAL A 109 -27.93 47.99 -24.22
N VAL A 110 -27.34 48.88 -23.42
CA VAL A 110 -27.79 50.28 -23.32
C VAL A 110 -26.57 51.21 -23.26
N ASP A 111 -26.71 52.39 -23.85
CA ASP A 111 -25.64 53.30 -24.27
C ASP A 111 -25.56 54.55 -23.37
N PHE A 112 -24.40 55.22 -23.35
CA PHE A 112 -24.26 56.68 -23.22
C PHE A 112 -22.82 57.14 -23.46
N SER A 113 -22.55 57.70 -24.66
CA SER A 113 -21.91 59.02 -24.91
C SER A 113 -20.53 59.37 -24.29
N ASP A 114 -19.58 60.02 -24.96
CA ASP A 114 -19.50 60.54 -26.34
C ASP A 114 -18.02 60.84 -26.71
N ARG A 115 -17.70 60.87 -28.02
CA ARG A 115 -16.49 61.46 -28.66
C ARG A 115 -15.11 60.88 -28.26
N GLU A 116 -14.08 60.95 -29.11
CA GLU A 116 -13.92 61.61 -30.42
C GLU A 116 -13.03 60.76 -31.35
N THR A 117 -13.25 60.81 -32.67
CA THR A 117 -12.48 60.01 -33.65
C THR A 117 -12.26 60.77 -34.95
N LYS A 118 -11.05 60.69 -35.53
CA LYS A 118 -10.81 61.05 -36.93
C LYS A 118 -9.68 60.22 -37.56
N ASN A 119 -9.90 59.74 -38.78
CA ASN A 119 -8.99 58.87 -39.51
C ASN A 119 -8.12 59.64 -40.51
N THR A 120 -6.89 59.19 -40.72
CA THR A 120 -6.08 59.20 -41.97
C THR A 120 -4.78 58.45 -41.61
N ALA A 121 -4.45 57.26 -42.13
CA ALA A 121 -4.33 56.77 -43.52
C ALA A 121 -3.13 57.36 -44.27
N ASP A 122 -2.07 56.55 -44.43
CA ASP A 122 -1.22 56.46 -45.65
C ASP A 122 -0.17 55.31 -45.56
N HIS A 123 0.19 54.76 -46.72
CA HIS A 123 1.48 54.21 -47.22
C HIS A 123 2.61 53.71 -46.26
N ASP A 124 3.46 52.71 -46.60
CA ASP A 124 3.48 51.66 -47.64
C ASP A 124 4.59 50.61 -47.31
N GLU A 125 4.87 49.71 -48.26
CA GLU A 125 6.06 48.87 -48.46
C GLU A 125 6.30 47.58 -47.64
N SER A 126 6.77 46.58 -48.41
CA SER A 126 7.19 45.21 -48.12
C SER A 126 7.80 44.68 -49.43
N PRO A 127 8.52 43.53 -49.52
CA PRO A 127 9.31 42.76 -48.55
C PRO A 127 10.75 42.51 -49.14
N PRO A 128 11.29 41.30 -49.45
CA PRO A 128 11.49 40.02 -48.72
C PRO A 128 12.96 39.44 -48.74
N ARG A 129 13.15 38.18 -48.27
CA ARG A 129 14.08 37.11 -48.75
C ARG A 129 15.57 37.00 -48.28
N THR A 130 15.82 35.97 -47.44
CA THR A 130 16.88 34.90 -47.55
C THR A 130 18.40 35.23 -47.39
N PRO A 131 19.32 34.24 -47.19
CA PRO A 131 19.24 32.91 -46.51
C PRO A 131 20.45 32.53 -45.60
N THR A 132 20.28 31.45 -44.81
CA THR A 132 21.28 30.42 -44.33
C THR A 132 22.72 30.78 -43.90
N GLY A 133 23.11 30.32 -42.69
CA GLY A 133 24.50 30.08 -42.27
C GLY A 133 24.59 29.08 -41.10
N ASN A 134 25.60 28.20 -41.07
CA ASN A 134 25.74 27.10 -40.09
C ASN A 134 26.78 27.38 -39.00
N ALA A 135 26.50 27.02 -37.75
CA ALA A 135 27.50 26.71 -36.70
C ALA A 135 26.88 25.85 -35.56
N PRO A 136 27.54 24.79 -35.05
CA PRO A 136 27.01 23.95 -33.98
C PRO A 136 27.61 24.25 -32.59
N SER A 137 26.78 24.20 -31.55
CA SER A 137 27.16 24.14 -30.13
C SER A 137 25.93 23.78 -29.29
N SER A 138 26.01 23.08 -28.16
CA SER A 138 27.00 22.13 -27.61
C SER A 138 26.31 21.49 -26.39
N GLU A 139 26.53 20.20 -26.13
CA GLU A 139 25.79 19.50 -25.07
C GLU A 139 26.26 19.88 -23.66
N SER A 140 25.37 19.74 -22.67
CA SER A 140 25.69 19.96 -21.25
C SER A 140 24.86 19.01 -20.37
N ASP A 141 25.34 17.77 -20.24
CA ASP A 141 24.90 16.89 -19.17
C ASP A 141 25.27 17.45 -17.80
N ILE A 142 24.50 17.07 -16.78
CA ILE A 142 24.71 17.52 -15.39
C ILE A 142 24.65 16.29 -14.48
N ASP A 143 25.72 15.50 -14.50
CA ASP A 143 25.95 14.49 -13.47
C ASP A 143 26.16 15.16 -12.10
N ILE A 144 25.53 14.62 -11.06
CA ILE A 144 25.71 15.08 -9.68
C ILE A 144 26.21 13.92 -8.81
N SER A 145 27.51 13.65 -8.91
CA SER A 145 28.21 12.69 -8.06
C SER A 145 28.63 13.32 -6.73
N SER A 146 28.65 12.52 -5.67
CA SER A 146 29.01 12.99 -4.32
C SER A 146 30.52 13.24 -4.17
N PRO A 147 30.95 14.30 -3.45
CA PRO A 147 32.36 14.61 -3.27
C PRO A 147 33.00 13.75 -2.16
N ASN A 148 34.10 13.07 -2.50
CA ASN A 148 35.12 12.60 -1.56
C ASN A 148 36.47 13.18 -2.02
N VAL A 149 37.30 13.65 -1.09
CA VAL A 149 38.54 14.41 -1.38
C VAL A 149 39.69 13.92 -0.51
N SER A 150 40.79 13.48 -1.13
CA SER A 150 42.08 13.13 -0.51
C SER A 150 43.14 12.84 -1.60
N HIS A 151 44.43 12.91 -1.24
CA HIS A 151 45.62 13.04 -2.12
C HIS A 151 45.75 14.44 -2.79
N ASP A 152 46.90 15.13 -2.81
CA ASP A 152 48.19 15.01 -2.08
C ASP A 152 48.94 16.39 -2.16
N GLU A 153 50.23 16.65 -1.88
CA GLU A 153 51.44 15.82 -1.66
C GLU A 153 52.51 16.54 -0.77
N SER A 154 53.33 15.74 -0.07
CA SER A 154 54.79 15.89 0.23
C SER A 154 55.44 17.10 0.96
N ILE A 155 56.71 16.87 1.34
CA ILE A 155 57.79 17.79 1.82
C ILE A 155 57.77 18.31 3.28
N ALA A 156 57.95 17.38 4.22
CA ALA A 156 59.14 17.21 5.11
C ALA A 156 59.76 18.36 5.98
N LYS A 157 60.33 17.91 7.13
CA LYS A 157 61.29 18.54 8.10
C LYS A 157 60.71 19.45 9.21
N ASP A 158 61.26 19.51 10.43
CA ASP A 158 62.08 18.56 11.24
C ASP A 158 62.19 19.08 12.71
N MET A 159 62.44 18.21 13.70
CA MET A 159 62.91 18.52 15.09
C MET A 159 62.01 19.38 16.02
N SER A 160 62.10 19.36 17.37
CA SER A 160 62.56 18.35 18.35
C SER A 160 62.21 18.75 19.82
N LEU A 161 61.84 17.76 20.66
CA LEU A 161 61.95 17.67 22.15
C LEU A 161 61.38 18.74 23.13
N LYS A 162 60.69 18.20 24.17
CA LYS A 162 60.66 18.61 25.61
C LYS A 162 59.89 19.89 26.03
N ASP A 163 59.27 19.96 27.23
CA ASP A 163 58.98 18.96 28.28
C ASP A 163 57.71 19.35 29.10
N SER A 164 57.14 18.38 29.83
CA SER A 164 56.30 18.46 31.05
C SER A 164 55.55 19.75 31.44
N GLY A 165 54.22 19.66 31.66
CA GLY A 165 53.54 20.62 32.56
C GLY A 165 52.01 20.80 32.50
N SER A 166 51.24 19.91 33.14
CA SER A 166 49.90 20.15 33.73
C SER A 166 48.67 20.55 32.87
N ASP A 167 47.51 20.10 33.40
CA ASP A 167 46.10 20.52 33.18
C ASP A 167 45.39 20.18 31.83
N LEU A 168 44.25 19.48 31.95
CA LEU A 168 43.48 18.87 30.86
C LEU A 168 42.22 19.68 30.52
N SER A 169 42.39 20.94 30.11
CA SER A 169 41.28 21.91 30.05
C SER A 169 41.05 22.63 28.70
N HIS A 170 41.43 22.04 27.56
CA HIS A 170 41.08 22.58 26.22
C HIS A 170 40.56 21.55 25.19
N ARG A 171 39.32 21.10 25.37
CA ARG A 171 38.56 20.44 24.30
C ARG A 171 38.14 21.46 23.24
N PRO A 172 38.39 21.24 21.92
CA PRO A 172 37.93 22.14 20.87
C PRO A 172 36.42 22.42 20.98
N LYS A 173 36.06 23.71 20.86
CA LYS A 173 34.70 24.21 21.14
C LYS A 173 33.66 23.43 20.34
N ARG A 174 32.88 22.58 21.00
CA ARG A 174 31.61 22.07 20.46
C ARG A 174 30.80 23.30 20.03
N ARG A 175 30.60 23.50 18.73
CA ARG A 175 29.51 24.35 18.25
C ARG A 175 28.24 23.78 18.86
N ARG A 176 27.58 24.52 19.76
CA ARG A 176 26.21 24.19 20.16
C ARG A 176 25.42 24.17 18.85
N PHE A 177 24.77 23.06 18.55
CA PHE A 177 23.81 22.99 17.45
C PHE A 177 22.60 23.83 17.91
N HIS A 178 22.67 25.13 17.67
CA HIS A 178 21.63 26.05 18.09
C HIS A 178 20.33 25.62 17.41
N GLU A 179 19.27 25.46 18.19
CA GLU A 179 18.01 24.96 17.69
C GLU A 179 17.52 25.88 16.56
N SER A 180 17.55 25.38 15.33
CA SER A 180 16.98 26.04 14.16
C SER A 180 15.46 25.81 14.12
N TYR A 181 14.79 26.12 15.24
CA TYR A 181 13.35 26.34 15.23
C TYR A 181 13.10 27.53 14.31
N ASN A 182 12.66 27.27 13.08
CA ASN A 182 12.29 28.30 12.13
C ASN A 182 11.12 29.10 12.71
N PHE A 183 11.41 30.27 13.31
CA PHE A 183 10.42 31.10 14.01
C PHE A 183 9.23 31.50 13.12
N ASN A 184 9.42 31.51 11.80
CA ASN A 184 8.40 31.77 10.78
C ASN A 184 7.43 30.60 10.51
N MET A 185 7.65 29.40 11.06
CA MET A 185 6.69 28.30 10.92
C MET A 185 5.39 28.66 11.67
N LYS A 186 4.27 28.53 10.96
CA LYS A 186 2.92 28.80 11.47
C LYS A 186 1.98 27.68 11.06
N CYS A 187 1.06 27.33 11.94
CA CYS A 187 -0.01 26.38 11.67
C CYS A 187 -0.87 26.86 10.48
N PRO A 188 -1.15 26.01 9.48
CA PRO A 188 -1.97 26.38 8.32
C PRO A 188 -3.48 26.40 8.59
N THR A 189 -3.92 26.09 9.82
CA THR A 189 -5.34 26.23 10.23
C THR A 189 -5.72 27.72 10.31
N PRO A 190 -6.73 28.20 9.56
CA PRO A 190 -7.15 29.60 9.61
C PRO A 190 -7.49 30.08 11.03
N GLY A 191 -6.97 31.26 11.39
CA GLY A 191 -7.14 31.85 12.72
C GLY A 191 -6.26 31.25 13.82
N CYS A 192 -5.34 30.32 13.51
CA CYS A 192 -4.49 29.71 14.54
C CYS A 192 -3.23 30.54 14.87
N ASN A 193 -2.97 30.72 16.17
CA ASN A 193 -1.77 31.38 16.68
C ASN A 193 -0.53 30.47 16.76
N SER A 194 -0.65 29.18 16.41
CA SER A 194 0.42 28.17 16.48
C SER A 194 0.94 27.88 17.91
N LEU A 195 0.14 28.15 18.95
CA LEU A 195 0.47 27.86 20.36
C LEU A 195 -0.23 26.58 20.86
N GLY A 196 0.38 25.94 21.86
CA GLY A 196 0.01 24.62 22.34
C GLY A 196 0.20 23.52 21.29
N HIS A 197 -0.29 22.32 21.58
CA HIS A 197 -0.30 21.17 20.67
C HIS A 197 -1.35 20.17 21.14
N LEU A 198 -1.98 19.40 20.24
CA LEU A 198 -2.96 18.35 20.57
C LEU A 198 -2.44 17.32 21.59
N THR A 199 -1.13 17.10 21.60
CA THR A 199 -0.44 16.23 22.54
C THR A 199 -0.47 16.76 23.98
N GLY A 200 -0.65 18.08 24.17
CA GLY A 200 -0.56 18.76 25.46
C GLY A 200 0.86 18.94 26.01
N LYS A 201 1.88 18.40 25.32
CA LYS A 201 3.29 18.34 25.75
C LYS A 201 4.20 19.42 25.13
N HIS A 202 3.79 20.00 24.00
CA HIS A 202 4.61 20.95 23.24
C HIS A 202 3.99 22.35 23.27
N GLU A 203 4.84 23.38 23.38
CA GLU A 203 4.41 24.79 23.50
C GLU A 203 3.85 25.39 22.20
N ARG A 204 4.23 24.81 21.06
CA ARG A 204 3.84 25.25 19.71
C ARG A 204 3.55 24.04 18.82
N HIS A 205 2.82 24.28 17.74
CA HIS A 205 2.54 23.29 16.70
C HIS A 205 2.56 23.97 15.32
N PHE A 206 2.90 23.18 14.28
CA PHE A 206 3.03 23.71 12.91
C PHE A 206 2.16 22.96 11.88
N SER A 207 1.56 21.83 12.26
CA SER A 207 0.69 21.02 11.41
C SER A 207 -0.75 20.97 11.93
N ILE A 208 -1.67 20.55 11.04
CA ILE A 208 -3.11 20.45 11.33
C ILE A 208 -3.39 19.35 12.36
N SER A 209 -2.69 18.22 12.23
CA SER A 209 -2.67 17.08 13.19
C SER A 209 -2.10 17.44 14.57
N GLY A 210 -1.33 18.51 14.68
CA GLY A 210 -0.85 19.06 15.95
C GLY A 210 -1.76 20.14 16.54
N CYS A 211 -2.75 20.66 15.80
CA CYS A 211 -3.44 21.91 16.10
C CYS A 211 -4.64 21.74 17.04
N PRO A 212 -4.60 22.27 18.30
CA PRO A 212 -5.76 22.23 19.19
C PRO A 212 -7.01 22.86 18.54
N LEU A 213 -6.81 24.02 17.90
CA LEU A 213 -7.88 24.80 17.29
C LEU A 213 -8.61 24.01 16.19
N TYR A 214 -7.88 23.23 15.37
CA TYR A 214 -8.46 22.37 14.34
C TYR A 214 -9.37 21.29 14.96
N HIS A 215 -8.92 20.63 16.03
CA HIS A 215 -9.66 19.59 16.73
C HIS A 215 -10.76 20.12 17.67
N ASN A 216 -11.11 21.41 17.55
CA ASN A 216 -12.08 22.14 18.38
C ASN A 216 -11.72 22.16 19.88
N LEU A 217 -10.43 22.32 20.20
CA LEU A 217 -9.90 22.38 21.57
C LEU A 217 -9.04 23.63 21.80
N SER A 218 -8.96 24.07 23.05
CA SER A 218 -7.94 24.99 23.52
C SER A 218 -6.59 24.29 23.81
N ALA A 219 -5.52 25.07 23.89
CA ALA A 219 -4.20 24.58 24.29
C ALA A 219 -4.21 23.99 25.72
N ASP A 220 -4.96 24.60 26.64
CA ASP A 220 -5.00 24.20 28.04
C ASP A 220 -5.88 22.96 28.28
N GLU A 221 -6.98 22.78 27.54
CA GLU A 221 -7.67 21.49 27.50
C GLU A 221 -6.75 20.35 27.03
N CYS A 222 -5.85 20.62 26.08
CA CYS A 222 -4.89 19.62 25.62
C CYS A 222 -3.86 19.28 26.72
N LYS A 223 -3.41 20.26 27.53
CA LYS A 223 -2.57 20.04 28.72
C LYS A 223 -3.30 19.20 29.79
N VAL A 224 -4.54 19.55 30.14
CA VAL A 224 -5.35 18.82 31.12
C VAL A 224 -5.63 17.38 30.64
N ARG A 225 -5.92 17.19 29.34
CA ARG A 225 -6.06 15.85 28.75
C ARG A 225 -4.73 15.09 28.77
N ALA A 226 -3.58 15.74 28.61
CA ALA A 226 -2.28 15.09 28.76
C ALA A 226 -2.05 14.58 30.18
N GLN A 227 -2.21 15.44 31.20
CA GLN A 227 -2.10 15.07 32.61
C GLN A 227 -2.99 13.87 32.97
N SER A 228 -4.24 13.85 32.48
CA SER A 228 -5.18 12.73 32.68
C SER A 228 -4.73 11.42 32.00
N ARG A 229 -4.15 11.49 30.79
CA ARG A 229 -3.57 10.30 30.11
C ARG A 229 -2.34 9.79 30.85
N ASP A 230 -1.46 10.69 31.28
CA ASP A 230 -0.16 10.34 31.85
C ASP A 230 -0.36 9.71 33.25
N LYS A 231 -1.29 10.24 34.07
CA LYS A 231 -1.77 9.57 35.30
C LYS A 231 -2.35 8.17 35.04
N GLN A 232 -3.15 8.00 33.99
CA GLN A 232 -3.70 6.68 33.62
C GLN A 232 -2.64 5.69 33.06
N ILE A 233 -1.48 6.18 32.65
CA ILE A 233 -0.31 5.36 32.29
C ILE A 233 0.43 4.95 33.56
N GLU A 234 0.66 5.89 34.49
CA GLU A 234 1.28 5.64 35.79
C GLU A 234 0.48 4.62 36.63
N GLU A 235 -0.82 4.83 36.83
CA GLU A 235 -1.73 3.88 37.49
C GLU A 235 -1.64 2.47 36.88
N ARG A 236 -1.51 2.39 35.54
CA ARG A 236 -1.37 1.11 34.83
C ARG A 236 -0.03 0.46 35.09
N MET A 237 1.08 1.21 35.05
CA MET A 237 2.43 0.71 35.30
C MET A 237 2.61 0.24 36.75
N LEU A 238 2.09 1.00 37.73
CA LEU A 238 2.04 0.57 39.13
C LEU A 238 1.29 -0.76 39.26
N SER A 239 0.15 -0.90 38.59
CA SER A 239 -0.65 -2.12 38.59
C SER A 239 -0.08 -3.28 37.74
N HIS A 240 1.03 -3.07 37.03
CA HIS A 240 1.76 -4.12 36.30
C HIS A 240 2.93 -4.65 37.15
N ARG A 241 3.69 -3.74 37.79
CA ARG A 241 4.76 -4.09 38.75
C ARG A 241 4.29 -4.99 39.91
N GLN A 242 3.00 -4.93 40.25
CA GLN A 242 2.39 -5.84 41.25
C GLN A 242 2.13 -7.25 40.70
N ASP A 243 1.86 -7.41 39.39
CA ASP A 243 1.66 -8.70 38.72
C ASP A 243 3.00 -9.35 38.27
N ASP A 244 4.06 -8.54 38.07
CA ASP A 244 5.34 -8.98 37.47
C ASP A 244 6.17 -9.91 38.37
N ASN A 245 5.93 -9.91 39.69
CA ASN A 245 6.58 -10.82 40.64
C ASN A 245 6.24 -12.32 40.43
N ASN A 246 5.39 -12.67 39.45
CA ASN A 246 4.75 -13.99 39.40
C ASN A 246 4.63 -14.62 37.99
N ARG A 247 5.48 -14.25 37.02
CA ARG A 247 5.36 -14.73 35.61
C ARG A 247 6.67 -15.16 34.92
N HIS A 248 7.11 -16.38 35.20
CA HIS A 248 7.98 -17.16 34.31
C HIS A 248 7.15 -18.19 33.53
N ALA A 249 6.65 -17.87 32.31
CA ALA A 249 6.19 -18.87 31.31
C ALA A 249 5.66 -18.22 30.01
N THR A 250 6.40 -18.30 28.91
CA THR A 250 6.02 -17.81 27.57
C THR A 250 5.22 -18.85 26.76
N ARG A 251 4.01 -19.22 27.22
CA ARG A 251 3.10 -20.12 26.46
C ARG A 251 1.64 -19.82 26.74
N HIS A 252 0.82 -19.73 25.68
CA HIS A 252 -0.63 -19.46 25.63
C HIS A 252 -1.39 -19.46 26.97
N GLN A 253 -1.28 -18.36 27.74
CA GLN A 253 -2.05 -18.19 28.97
C GLN A 253 -3.49 -17.78 28.63
N ALA A 254 -4.47 -18.42 29.27
CA ALA A 254 -5.87 -17.98 29.18
C ALA A 254 -6.03 -16.57 29.78
N PRO A 255 -7.04 -15.78 29.35
CA PRO A 255 -7.30 -14.47 29.93
C PRO A 255 -7.52 -14.59 31.44
N THR A 256 -6.72 -13.87 32.22
CA THR A 256 -6.88 -13.77 33.68
C THR A 256 -8.26 -13.23 34.05
N GLU A 257 -8.75 -13.53 35.25
CA GLU A 257 -10.04 -13.02 35.70
C GLU A 257 -10.09 -11.47 35.67
N ARG A 258 -8.97 -10.82 36.01
CA ARG A 258 -8.76 -9.37 35.86
C ARG A 258 -9.00 -8.89 34.42
N GLN A 259 -8.51 -9.63 33.42
CA GLN A 259 -8.72 -9.32 31.99
C GLN A 259 -10.16 -9.64 31.53
N LEU A 260 -10.81 -10.68 32.05
CA LEU A 260 -12.21 -10.99 31.76
C LEU A 260 -13.14 -9.91 32.31
N ARG A 261 -13.04 -9.56 33.60
CA ARG A 261 -13.79 -8.46 34.23
C ARG A 261 -13.55 -7.12 33.52
N TYR A 262 -12.32 -6.86 33.05
CA TYR A 262 -12.02 -5.66 32.24
C TYR A 262 -12.69 -5.69 30.87
N LYS A 263 -12.66 -6.83 30.16
CA LYS A 263 -13.36 -7.02 28.87
C LYS A 263 -14.87 -6.80 29.00
N GLU A 264 -15.48 -7.28 30.08
CA GLU A 264 -16.90 -7.07 30.39
C GLU A 264 -17.19 -5.59 30.69
N LYS A 265 -16.38 -4.93 31.53
CA LYS A 265 -16.49 -3.49 31.78
C LYS A 265 -16.40 -2.65 30.49
N VAL A 266 -15.49 -3.00 29.57
CA VAL A 266 -15.39 -2.35 28.26
C VAL A 266 -16.61 -2.66 27.36
N ALA A 267 -17.15 -3.87 27.42
CA ALA A 267 -18.38 -4.21 26.69
C ALA A 267 -19.59 -3.41 27.19
N GLU A 268 -19.77 -3.24 28.50
CA GLU A 268 -20.84 -2.40 29.06
C GLU A 268 -20.68 -0.92 28.71
N LEU A 269 -19.46 -0.37 28.79
CA LEU A 269 -19.19 1.00 28.36
C LEU A 269 -19.52 1.23 26.87
N ARG A 270 -19.30 0.21 26.02
CA ARG A 270 -19.70 0.25 24.59
C ARG A 270 -21.19 0.06 24.35
N LYS A 271 -21.90 -0.68 25.22
CA LYS A 271 -23.38 -0.83 25.17
C LYS A 271 -24.10 0.47 25.48
N LYS A 272 -23.50 1.38 26.27
CA LYS A 272 -23.98 2.75 26.52
C LYS A 272 -23.83 3.64 25.27
N ARG A 273 -24.37 3.20 24.13
CA ARG A 273 -24.46 4.01 22.92
C ARG A 273 -25.49 5.12 23.15
N ASN A 274 -25.06 6.37 23.02
CA ASN A 274 -25.95 7.52 23.12
C ASN A 274 -27.16 7.35 22.17
N SER A 275 -28.33 7.80 22.61
CA SER A 275 -29.52 7.88 21.76
C SER A 275 -29.18 8.70 20.51
N GLY A 276 -29.60 8.21 19.33
CA GLY A 276 -29.13 8.75 18.05
C GLY A 276 -29.46 10.24 17.90
N LEU A 277 -28.45 11.03 17.51
CA LEU A 277 -28.41 12.51 17.48
C LEU A 277 -29.78 13.21 17.55
N SER A 278 -29.98 14.06 18.56
CA SER A 278 -31.16 14.91 18.69
C SER A 278 -31.32 15.86 17.49
N LYS A 279 -32.49 16.49 17.35
CA LYS A 279 -32.73 17.50 16.29
C LYS A 279 -31.72 18.66 16.42
N GLU A 280 -31.58 19.20 17.63
CA GLU A 280 -30.65 20.29 17.96
C GLU A 280 -29.19 19.88 17.69
N GLN A 281 -28.81 18.64 18.02
CA GLN A 281 -27.47 18.13 17.74
C GLN A 281 -27.21 18.06 16.22
N LYS A 282 -28.19 17.59 15.42
CA LYS A 282 -28.07 17.61 13.96
C LYS A 282 -27.96 19.04 13.41
N GLU A 283 -28.68 19.99 13.99
CA GLU A 283 -28.63 21.40 13.62
C GLU A 283 -27.27 22.02 13.93
N LYS A 284 -26.74 21.85 15.15
CA LYS A 284 -25.37 22.26 15.55
C LYS A 284 -24.28 21.63 14.65
N TYR A 285 -24.47 20.39 14.21
CA TYR A 285 -23.57 19.72 13.26
C TYR A 285 -23.63 20.29 11.84
N MET A 286 -24.81 20.70 11.37
CA MET A 286 -24.97 21.37 10.07
C MET A 286 -24.39 22.78 10.09
N GLU A 287 -24.65 23.53 11.16
CA GLU A 287 -24.11 24.87 11.41
C GLU A 287 -22.57 24.86 11.44
N HIS A 288 -21.97 24.03 12.31
CA HIS A 288 -20.50 23.89 12.39
C HIS A 288 -19.87 23.61 11.03
N ARG A 289 -20.48 22.72 10.22
CA ARG A 289 -20.03 22.41 8.87
C ARG A 289 -20.22 23.57 7.88
N GLN A 290 -21.25 24.40 8.03
CA GLN A 290 -21.45 25.60 7.21
C GLN A 290 -20.43 26.69 7.56
N THR A 291 -20.21 26.95 8.86
CA THR A 291 -19.28 27.97 9.35
C THR A 291 -17.81 27.64 9.07
N TYR A 292 -17.40 26.38 9.23
CA TYR A 292 -15.98 25.98 9.16
C TYR A 292 -15.61 25.13 7.94
N GLY A 293 -16.56 24.50 7.26
CA GLY A 293 -16.29 23.61 6.12
C GLY A 293 -15.32 22.49 6.48
N ASN A 294 -14.13 22.52 5.87
CA ASN A 294 -13.03 21.58 6.15
C ASN A 294 -11.90 22.19 7.02
N THR A 295 -12.05 23.44 7.50
CA THR A 295 -11.02 24.16 8.27
C THR A 295 -10.95 23.76 9.75
N ARG A 296 -11.95 23.00 10.21
CA ARG A 296 -12.01 22.36 11.53
C ARG A 296 -12.37 20.88 11.34
N GLU A 297 -12.01 20.08 12.33
CA GLU A 297 -12.50 18.71 12.46
C GLU A 297 -14.03 18.72 12.72
N PRO A 298 -14.82 17.82 12.12
CA PRO A 298 -16.24 17.69 12.44
C PRO A 298 -16.48 17.41 13.93
N LEU A 299 -17.62 17.86 14.46
CA LEU A 299 -18.07 17.44 15.79
C LEU A 299 -18.23 15.91 15.83
N LEU A 300 -17.77 15.26 16.91
CA LEU A 300 -17.78 13.80 17.08
C LEU A 300 -18.62 13.32 18.27
N GLU A 301 -19.11 14.25 19.09
CA GLU A 301 -19.90 14.00 20.29
C GLU A 301 -21.23 13.32 19.96
N ASN A 302 -21.54 12.20 20.62
CA ASN A 302 -22.75 11.39 20.40
C ASN A 302 -22.81 10.58 19.07
N LEU A 303 -21.72 10.52 18.28
CA LEU A 303 -21.65 9.62 17.11
C LEU A 303 -21.39 8.15 17.47
N THR A 304 -20.78 7.90 18.63
CA THR A 304 -20.35 6.58 19.10
C THR A 304 -20.41 6.54 20.65
N SER A 305 -20.01 5.42 21.26
CA SER A 305 -19.89 5.34 22.72
C SER A 305 -18.81 6.32 23.22
N GLU A 306 -19.00 6.89 24.41
CA GLU A 306 -18.00 7.79 25.04
C GLU A 306 -16.61 7.13 25.12
N TYR A 307 -16.57 5.83 25.44
CA TYR A 307 -15.35 5.02 25.48
C TYR A 307 -14.64 4.94 24.12
N ASP A 308 -15.37 4.75 23.02
CA ASP A 308 -14.79 4.67 21.68
C ASP A 308 -14.35 6.04 21.15
N LEU A 309 -15.05 7.12 21.54
CA LEU A 309 -14.65 8.48 21.24
C LEU A 309 -13.35 8.86 21.97
N ASP A 310 -13.24 8.57 23.27
CA ASP A 310 -12.02 8.75 24.05
C ASP A 310 -10.87 7.88 23.52
N LEU A 311 -11.13 6.60 23.19
CA LEU A 311 -10.14 5.72 22.55
C LEU A 311 -9.62 6.32 21.22
N PHE A 312 -10.50 6.89 20.39
CA PHE A 312 -10.12 7.61 19.18
C PHE A 312 -9.26 8.84 19.50
N ARG A 313 -9.65 9.67 20.47
CA ARG A 313 -8.87 10.85 20.89
C ARG A 313 -7.48 10.48 21.43
N ARG A 314 -7.36 9.37 22.17
CA ARG A 314 -6.06 8.83 22.63
C ARG A 314 -5.20 8.36 21.47
N ALA A 315 -5.77 7.68 20.48
CA ALA A 315 -5.05 7.24 19.28
C ALA A 315 -4.57 8.43 18.44
N GLN A 316 -5.44 9.43 18.24
CA GLN A 316 -5.15 10.66 17.53
C GLN A 316 -4.02 11.46 18.21
N ALA A 317 -4.04 11.59 19.53
CA ALA A 317 -2.96 12.22 20.29
C ALA A 317 -1.63 11.46 20.21
N ARG A 318 -1.64 10.12 20.15
CA ARG A 318 -0.42 9.31 19.96
C ARG A 318 0.16 9.47 18.56
N ALA A 319 -0.66 9.38 17.52
CA ALA A 319 -0.22 9.63 16.15
C ALA A 319 0.38 11.05 16.00
N SER A 320 -0.23 12.05 16.65
CA SER A 320 0.28 13.43 16.75
C SER A 320 1.63 13.51 17.48
N GLU A 321 1.87 12.69 18.51
CA GLU A 321 3.14 12.60 19.26
C GLU A 321 4.24 11.87 18.48
N ASP A 322 3.90 10.81 17.74
CA ASP A 322 4.86 10.05 16.93
C ASP A 322 5.26 10.80 15.66
N LEU A 323 4.34 11.56 15.05
CA LEU A 323 4.61 12.48 13.95
C LEU A 323 5.59 13.59 14.36
N GLU A 324 5.40 14.17 15.55
CA GLU A 324 6.28 15.22 16.10
C GLU A 324 7.68 14.66 16.44
N LYS A 325 7.80 13.41 16.88
CA LYS A 325 9.12 12.74 17.02
C LYS A 325 9.83 12.61 15.68
N LEU A 326 9.13 12.16 14.63
CA LEU A 326 9.70 12.03 13.29
C LEU A 326 10.11 13.39 12.69
N ARG A 327 9.34 14.46 13.00
CA ARG A 327 9.71 15.85 12.69
C ARG A 327 10.99 16.28 13.41
N LEU A 328 11.11 16.00 14.72
CA LEU A 328 12.30 16.32 15.53
C LEU A 328 13.54 15.49 15.12
N GLN A 329 13.34 14.28 14.61
CA GLN A 329 14.41 13.44 14.04
C GLN A 329 14.82 13.86 12.62
N GLY A 330 14.25 14.93 12.07
CA GLY A 330 14.55 15.43 10.73
C GLY A 330 14.00 14.57 9.58
N GLN A 331 13.20 13.54 9.88
CA GLN A 331 12.63 12.62 8.89
C GLN A 331 11.33 13.17 8.26
N ILE A 332 10.73 14.22 8.83
CA ILE A 332 9.55 14.91 8.27
C ILE A 332 9.74 16.43 8.32
N THR A 333 9.86 17.06 7.15
CA THR A 333 9.81 18.52 6.97
C THR A 333 8.37 18.99 6.77
N GLU A 334 7.61 19.08 7.87
CA GLU A 334 6.15 19.25 7.81
C GLU A 334 5.70 20.72 7.64
N GLY A 335 4.62 20.94 6.85
CA GLY A 335 3.94 22.23 6.71
C GLY A 335 3.87 22.75 5.28
N SER A 336 4.90 23.46 4.83
CA SER A 336 4.94 24.14 3.51
C SER A 336 5.27 23.21 2.35
N ASN A 337 6.03 22.13 2.59
CA ASN A 337 6.72 21.39 1.53
C ASN A 337 6.01 20.08 1.13
N MET A 338 4.77 19.88 1.55
CA MET A 338 3.97 18.73 1.13
C MET A 338 3.24 19.03 -0.18
N ILE A 339 3.48 18.22 -1.20
CA ILE A 339 2.65 18.17 -2.43
C ILE A 339 1.24 17.75 -2.01
N LYS A 340 0.24 18.58 -2.32
CA LYS A 340 -1.18 18.39 -1.98
C LYS A 340 -2.00 17.86 -3.15
N THR A 341 -1.70 18.30 -4.38
CA THR A 341 -2.35 17.80 -5.59
C THR A 341 -1.36 17.51 -6.71
N ILE A 342 -1.70 16.57 -7.59
CA ILE A 342 -0.97 16.31 -8.83
C ILE A 342 -1.91 16.41 -10.04
N ALA A 343 -1.44 17.02 -11.12
CA ALA A 343 -2.07 16.93 -12.43
C ALA A 343 -1.44 15.76 -13.21
N PHE A 344 -2.25 14.74 -13.48
CA PHE A 344 -1.83 13.49 -14.13
C PHE A 344 -2.78 13.19 -15.31
N GLY A 345 -2.29 13.43 -16.53
CA GLY A 345 -3.11 13.36 -17.74
C GLY A 345 -4.34 14.28 -17.65
N ARG A 346 -5.54 13.72 -17.86
CA ARG A 346 -6.83 14.42 -17.74
C ARG A 346 -7.37 14.54 -16.30
N TYR A 347 -6.60 14.16 -15.28
CA TYR A 347 -7.05 14.12 -13.88
C TYR A 347 -6.26 15.09 -12.99
N GLU A 348 -6.95 15.70 -12.02
CA GLU A 348 -6.33 16.30 -10.83
C GLU A 348 -6.62 15.38 -9.64
N LEU A 349 -5.58 15.04 -8.88
CA LEU A 349 -5.63 14.04 -7.81
C LEU A 349 -5.06 14.63 -6.51
N ASP A 350 -5.84 14.57 -5.44
CA ASP A 350 -5.38 14.88 -4.08
C ASP A 350 -4.44 13.76 -3.59
N THR A 351 -3.30 14.13 -3.01
CA THR A 351 -2.30 13.21 -2.47
C THR A 351 -2.61 12.84 -1.02
N TRP A 352 -2.11 11.69 -0.55
CA TRP A 352 -2.47 11.13 0.76
C TRP A 352 -1.31 11.12 1.75
N TYR A 353 -0.08 10.95 1.26
CA TYR A 353 1.13 10.83 2.07
C TYR A 353 2.26 11.68 1.51
N HIS A 354 3.24 12.03 2.36
CA HIS A 354 4.50 12.59 1.89
C HIS A 354 5.23 11.62 0.96
N SER A 355 5.84 12.17 -0.08
CA SER A 355 6.77 11.52 -1.01
C SER A 355 8.00 12.41 -1.22
N PRO A 356 9.23 11.85 -1.17
CA PRO A 356 10.48 12.61 -1.22
C PRO A 356 10.83 13.01 -2.66
N TYR A 357 9.97 13.81 -3.28
CA TYR A 357 10.35 14.59 -4.45
C TYR A 357 11.38 15.67 -4.05
N PRO A 358 12.27 16.09 -4.97
CA PRO A 358 13.22 17.16 -4.69
C PRO A 358 12.52 18.43 -4.15
N GLU A 359 13.11 19.01 -3.11
CA GLU A 359 12.53 20.08 -2.28
C GLU A 359 12.02 21.27 -3.11
N GLU A 360 12.74 21.64 -4.18
CA GLU A 360 12.38 22.76 -5.04
C GLU A 360 11.15 22.49 -5.94
N TYR A 361 10.65 21.25 -5.96
CA TYR A 361 9.33 20.87 -6.45
C TYR A 361 8.33 20.68 -5.29
N ALA A 362 8.76 20.06 -4.18
CA ALA A 362 7.89 19.71 -3.06
C ALA A 362 7.18 20.94 -2.45
N ARG A 363 7.94 22.03 -2.26
CA ARG A 363 7.48 23.36 -1.81
C ARG A 363 6.44 24.06 -2.71
N LEU A 364 6.19 23.56 -3.91
CA LEU A 364 5.16 24.13 -4.79
C LEU A 364 3.74 23.71 -4.39
N GLY A 365 3.59 22.67 -3.56
CA GLY A 365 2.29 22.12 -3.18
C GLY A 365 1.51 21.44 -4.32
N ARG A 366 1.93 21.61 -5.57
CA ARG A 366 1.32 21.01 -6.77
C ARG A 366 2.37 20.54 -7.76
N LEU A 367 2.23 19.30 -8.23
CA LEU A 367 3.03 18.77 -9.36
C LEU A 367 2.22 18.64 -10.64
N TYR A 368 2.93 18.67 -11.76
CA TYR A 368 2.41 18.36 -13.10
C TYR A 368 3.21 17.19 -13.66
N MET A 369 2.54 16.13 -14.13
CA MET A 369 3.21 14.87 -14.50
C MET A 369 2.83 14.41 -15.91
N CYS A 370 3.80 13.86 -16.64
CA CYS A 370 3.52 13.12 -17.87
C CYS A 370 2.85 11.79 -17.50
N GLU A 371 1.69 11.47 -18.07
CA GLU A 371 1.02 10.19 -17.80
C GLU A 371 1.71 8.98 -18.44
N PHE A 372 2.54 9.20 -19.48
CA PHE A 372 3.25 8.13 -20.20
C PHE A 372 4.65 7.85 -19.65
N CYS A 373 5.52 8.87 -19.49
CA CYS A 373 6.90 8.70 -19.01
C CYS A 373 7.10 9.04 -17.52
N LEU A 374 6.04 9.45 -16.83
CA LEU A 374 5.98 9.76 -15.39
C LEU A 374 6.88 10.91 -14.91
N LYS A 375 7.59 11.61 -15.81
CA LYS A 375 8.39 12.80 -15.46
C LYS A 375 7.53 13.86 -14.78
N TYR A 376 8.02 14.42 -13.67
CA TYR A 376 7.39 15.48 -12.90
C TYR A 376 7.94 16.88 -13.24
N MET A 377 7.08 17.89 -13.19
CA MET A 377 7.31 19.26 -13.69
C MET A 377 6.62 20.29 -12.79
N LYS A 378 7.17 21.52 -12.79
CA LYS A 378 6.78 22.61 -11.89
C LYS A 378 5.56 23.43 -12.35
N SER A 379 5.12 23.32 -13.61
CA SER A 379 3.95 24.06 -14.10
C SER A 379 3.29 23.45 -15.34
N GLN A 380 2.00 23.77 -15.56
CA GLN A 380 1.22 23.38 -16.74
C GLN A 380 1.87 23.79 -18.07
N THR A 381 2.61 24.91 -18.11
CA THR A 381 3.30 25.38 -19.33
C THR A 381 4.58 24.60 -19.61
N ILE A 382 5.22 24.02 -18.58
CA ILE A 382 6.29 23.03 -18.80
C ILE A 382 5.67 21.71 -19.26
N LEU A 383 4.59 21.24 -18.63
CA LEU A 383 3.87 20.02 -19.04
C LEU A 383 3.42 20.07 -20.51
N ARG A 384 2.78 21.16 -20.96
CA ARG A 384 2.36 21.33 -22.36
C ARG A 384 3.54 21.25 -23.34
N ARG A 385 4.64 21.96 -23.07
CA ARG A 385 5.86 21.90 -23.90
C ARG A 385 6.51 20.52 -23.91
N HIS A 386 6.41 19.78 -22.81
CA HIS A 386 6.88 18.40 -22.74
C HIS A 386 5.96 17.44 -23.50
N MET A 387 4.62 17.55 -23.40
CA MET A 387 3.69 16.69 -24.13
C MET A 387 3.86 16.83 -25.65
N ALA A 388 4.18 18.03 -26.15
CA ALA A 388 4.48 18.29 -27.55
C ALA A 388 5.82 17.69 -28.04
N LYS A 389 6.67 17.18 -27.13
CA LYS A 389 7.98 16.58 -27.44
C LYS A 389 8.14 15.14 -26.93
N CYS A 390 7.19 14.63 -26.15
CA CYS A 390 7.31 13.33 -25.50
C CYS A 390 6.90 12.21 -26.47
N VAL A 391 7.87 11.39 -26.87
CA VAL A 391 7.64 10.22 -27.76
C VAL A 391 6.86 9.09 -27.08
N TRP A 392 6.84 9.05 -25.74
CA TRP A 392 6.19 7.97 -24.99
C TRP A 392 4.66 8.03 -25.10
N LYS A 393 4.06 6.89 -25.45
CA LYS A 393 2.60 6.65 -25.50
C LYS A 393 2.14 5.46 -24.66
N HIS A 394 3.07 4.79 -24.01
CA HIS A 394 2.89 3.63 -23.14
C HIS A 394 4.10 3.55 -22.18
N PRO A 395 4.07 2.72 -21.13
CA PRO A 395 5.25 2.41 -20.32
C PRO A 395 6.41 1.87 -21.18
N PRO A 396 7.67 2.07 -20.75
CA PRO A 396 8.81 1.33 -21.32
C PRO A 396 8.73 -0.15 -20.96
N GLY A 397 9.68 -0.95 -21.47
CA GLY A 397 9.70 -2.39 -21.25
C GLY A 397 8.79 -3.16 -22.19
N ASP A 398 8.57 -4.43 -21.89
CA ASP A 398 7.99 -5.41 -22.81
C ASP A 398 6.49 -5.59 -22.54
N GLU A 399 5.63 -5.57 -23.59
CA GLU A 399 4.19 -5.84 -23.44
C GLU A 399 3.94 -7.35 -23.30
N ILE A 400 3.92 -7.82 -22.05
CA ILE A 400 3.79 -9.24 -21.73
C ILE A 400 2.33 -9.71 -21.62
N TYR A 401 1.35 -8.80 -21.60
CA TYR A 401 -0.07 -9.13 -21.61
C TYR A 401 -0.88 -8.10 -22.40
N ARG A 402 -1.82 -8.59 -23.22
CA ARG A 402 -2.76 -7.74 -23.98
C ARG A 402 -4.11 -8.42 -24.17
N LYS A 403 -5.18 -7.83 -23.63
CA LYS A 403 -6.58 -8.24 -23.87
C LYS A 403 -7.46 -7.00 -24.10
N GLY A 404 -7.76 -6.72 -25.38
CA GLY A 404 -8.49 -5.52 -25.79
C GLY A 404 -7.72 -4.24 -25.43
N SER A 405 -8.38 -3.32 -24.72
CA SER A 405 -7.74 -2.11 -24.21
C SER A 405 -6.78 -2.37 -23.03
N ILE A 406 -6.88 -3.50 -22.32
CA ILE A 406 -6.09 -3.76 -21.12
C ILE A 406 -4.76 -4.41 -21.47
N SER A 407 -3.68 -3.84 -20.96
CA SER A 407 -2.30 -4.26 -21.22
C SER A 407 -1.51 -4.34 -19.91
N VAL A 408 -0.46 -5.16 -19.85
CA VAL A 408 0.55 -5.11 -18.77
C VAL A 408 1.95 -5.14 -19.37
N PHE A 409 2.78 -4.17 -18.94
CA PHE A 409 4.18 -4.03 -19.33
C PHE A 409 5.09 -4.52 -18.21
N GLU A 410 6.12 -5.29 -18.56
CA GLU A 410 7.21 -5.69 -17.64
C GLU A 410 8.36 -4.70 -17.76
N VAL A 411 8.62 -3.95 -16.69
CA VAL A 411 9.63 -2.90 -16.66
C VAL A 411 10.74 -3.25 -15.68
N ASP A 412 11.92 -3.58 -16.21
CA ASP A 412 13.13 -3.80 -15.42
C ASP A 412 13.68 -2.46 -14.88
N GLY A 413 13.73 -2.31 -13.56
CA GLY A 413 14.24 -1.10 -12.89
C GLY A 413 15.73 -0.81 -13.13
N LYS A 414 16.53 -1.80 -13.53
CA LYS A 414 17.92 -1.59 -13.97
C LYS A 414 18.00 -1.04 -15.39
N LYS A 415 17.10 -1.46 -16.29
CA LYS A 415 17.04 -0.95 -17.67
C LYS A 415 16.40 0.45 -17.74
N ASN A 416 15.40 0.72 -16.90
CA ASN A 416 14.55 1.91 -16.97
C ASN A 416 14.55 2.73 -15.68
N LYS A 417 15.72 2.88 -15.03
CA LYS A 417 15.87 3.48 -13.68
C LYS A 417 15.05 4.75 -13.48
N ILE A 418 15.17 5.74 -14.37
CA ILE A 418 14.45 7.03 -14.29
C ILE A 418 12.92 6.84 -14.26
N TYR A 419 12.37 5.94 -15.08
CA TYR A 419 10.94 5.66 -15.12
C TYR A 419 10.46 5.00 -13.82
N CYS A 420 11.20 3.99 -13.35
CA CYS A 420 10.88 3.26 -12.12
C CYS A 420 11.02 4.13 -10.87
N GLN A 421 11.98 5.06 -10.83
CA GLN A 421 12.08 6.08 -9.78
C GLN A 421 10.88 7.04 -9.80
N ASN A 422 10.51 7.58 -10.98
CA ASN A 422 9.31 8.41 -11.13
C ASN A 422 8.04 7.67 -10.66
N LEU A 423 7.90 6.39 -11.00
CA LEU A 423 6.80 5.52 -10.57
C LEU A 423 6.80 5.28 -9.06
N CYS A 424 7.97 5.08 -8.44
CA CYS A 424 8.09 4.93 -6.99
C CYS A 424 7.71 6.20 -6.23
N LEU A 425 8.19 7.37 -6.67
CA LEU A 425 7.85 8.68 -6.09
C LEU A 425 6.35 8.98 -6.24
N LEU A 426 5.76 8.66 -7.40
CA LEU A 426 4.32 8.76 -7.63
C LEU A 426 3.55 7.83 -6.68
N ALA A 427 3.99 6.58 -6.54
CA ALA A 427 3.33 5.61 -5.70
C ALA A 427 3.38 5.98 -4.21
N LYS A 428 4.48 6.58 -3.75
CA LYS A 428 4.66 7.01 -2.36
C LYS A 428 3.67 8.10 -1.93
N LEU A 429 3.10 8.87 -2.87
CA LEU A 429 1.99 9.81 -2.59
C LEU A 429 0.69 9.12 -2.15
N PHE A 430 0.55 7.83 -2.45
CA PHE A 430 -0.65 7.00 -2.20
C PHE A 430 -0.37 5.72 -1.38
N LEU A 431 0.89 5.48 -1.01
CA LEU A 431 1.33 4.38 -0.17
C LEU A 431 2.13 4.92 1.02
N ASP A 432 1.64 4.62 2.23
CA ASP A 432 2.29 5.04 3.47
C ASP A 432 3.65 4.35 3.65
N HIS A 433 3.62 3.02 3.78
CA HIS A 433 4.76 2.18 4.18
C HIS A 433 5.78 1.86 3.07
N LYS A 434 5.72 2.52 1.90
CA LYS A 434 6.72 2.31 0.84
C LYS A 434 8.03 3.00 1.22
N THR A 435 9.10 2.23 1.39
CA THR A 435 10.41 2.71 1.87
C THR A 435 11.40 2.99 0.75
N LEU A 436 11.45 2.15 -0.29
CA LEU A 436 12.41 2.28 -1.40
C LEU A 436 11.83 3.06 -2.59
N TYR A 437 12.61 4.00 -3.12
CA TYR A 437 12.21 4.85 -4.25
C TYR A 437 13.34 5.26 -5.22
N TYR A 438 14.61 5.29 -4.79
CA TYR A 438 15.74 5.54 -5.70
C TYR A 438 16.44 4.25 -6.15
N ASP A 439 16.58 3.26 -5.26
CA ASP A 439 17.19 1.97 -5.56
C ASP A 439 16.12 1.03 -6.14
N VAL A 440 16.02 1.03 -7.46
CA VAL A 440 14.95 0.34 -8.21
C VAL A 440 15.49 -0.84 -9.03
N GLU A 441 16.81 -0.94 -9.18
CA GLU A 441 17.50 -2.01 -9.90
C GLU A 441 17.23 -3.44 -9.40
N PRO A 442 16.96 -3.70 -8.10
CA PRO A 442 16.55 -5.03 -7.62
C PRO A 442 15.14 -5.47 -8.08
N PHE A 443 14.34 -4.57 -8.64
CA PHE A 443 12.91 -4.79 -8.88
C PHE A 443 12.53 -4.92 -10.35
N LEU A 444 11.48 -5.70 -10.58
CA LEU A 444 10.63 -5.66 -11.78
C LEU A 444 9.35 -4.90 -11.43
N PHE A 445 8.82 -4.13 -12.37
CA PHE A 445 7.58 -3.36 -12.23
C PHE A 445 6.59 -3.82 -13.30
N TYR A 446 5.44 -4.34 -12.87
CA TYR A 446 4.37 -4.80 -13.75
C TYR A 446 3.30 -3.73 -13.84
N VAL A 447 3.31 -2.98 -14.94
CA VAL A 447 2.55 -1.73 -15.12
C VAL A 447 1.32 -1.99 -15.98
N MET A 448 0.13 -1.85 -15.40
CA MET A 448 -1.15 -2.11 -16.08
C MET A 448 -1.72 -0.82 -16.68
N THR A 449 -2.20 -0.90 -17.92
CA THR A 449 -2.72 0.26 -18.67
C THR A 449 -4.03 -0.01 -19.39
N GLU A 450 -4.85 1.05 -19.53
CA GLU A 450 -6.02 1.08 -20.42
C GLU A 450 -5.67 1.90 -21.66
N ALA A 451 -5.81 1.31 -22.85
CA ALA A 451 -5.57 1.99 -24.12
C ALA A 451 -6.82 2.76 -24.60
N ASP A 452 -6.64 4.04 -24.94
CA ASP A 452 -7.58 4.83 -25.75
C ASP A 452 -6.87 5.45 -26.96
N ASN A 453 -7.59 6.24 -27.77
CA ASN A 453 -7.08 6.84 -29.01
C ASN A 453 -5.83 7.74 -28.82
N THR A 454 -5.48 8.10 -27.58
CA THR A 454 -4.35 8.98 -27.25
C THR A 454 -3.11 8.25 -26.71
N GLY A 455 -3.25 6.99 -26.26
CA GLY A 455 -2.17 6.17 -25.73
C GLY A 455 -2.64 5.09 -24.74
N CYS A 456 -1.69 4.50 -24.02
CA CYS A 456 -1.93 3.52 -22.94
C CYS A 456 -1.76 4.20 -21.58
N HIS A 457 -2.87 4.45 -20.89
CA HIS A 457 -2.93 5.24 -19.66
C HIS A 457 -2.69 4.37 -18.42
N LEU A 458 -1.86 4.85 -17.49
CA LEU A 458 -1.55 4.15 -16.23
C LEU A 458 -2.81 3.91 -15.38
N ILE A 459 -3.23 2.65 -15.26
CA ILE A 459 -4.24 2.21 -14.28
C ILE A 459 -3.60 2.06 -12.90
N GLY A 460 -2.40 1.46 -12.86
CA GLY A 460 -1.73 1.05 -11.64
C GLY A 460 -0.58 0.07 -11.93
N TYR A 461 0.08 -0.41 -10.90
CA TYR A 461 1.20 -1.33 -11.02
C TYR A 461 1.36 -2.20 -9.76
N PHE A 462 2.23 -3.21 -9.85
CA PHE A 462 2.95 -3.72 -8.69
C PHE A 462 4.44 -3.84 -8.97
N SER A 463 5.28 -3.71 -7.93
CA SER A 463 6.70 -4.07 -7.99
C SER A 463 6.92 -5.44 -7.34
N LYS A 464 7.91 -6.17 -7.83
CA LYS A 464 8.35 -7.48 -7.35
C LYS A 464 9.87 -7.50 -7.29
N GLU A 465 10.46 -8.01 -6.23
CA GLU A 465 11.91 -8.28 -6.19
C GLU A 465 12.26 -9.31 -7.27
N LYS A 466 13.40 -9.15 -7.95
CA LYS A 466 13.90 -10.17 -8.88
C LYS A 466 14.16 -11.49 -8.16
N ASN A 467 14.80 -11.41 -6.99
CA ASN A 467 15.20 -12.55 -6.17
C ASN A 467 14.63 -12.36 -4.75
N SER A 468 13.40 -12.83 -4.48
CA SER A 468 12.77 -12.69 -3.16
C SER A 468 13.03 -13.92 -2.28
N PHE A 469 13.92 -13.80 -1.29
CA PHE A 469 14.24 -14.88 -0.33
C PHE A 469 13.01 -15.37 0.45
N LEU A 470 12.02 -14.49 0.66
CA LEU A 470 10.77 -14.79 1.39
C LEU A 470 9.62 -15.20 0.45
N ASN A 471 9.90 -15.40 -0.84
CA ASN A 471 8.92 -15.74 -1.89
C ASN A 471 7.77 -14.71 -1.98
N TYR A 472 8.09 -13.42 -1.88
CA TYR A 472 7.12 -12.36 -2.14
C TYR A 472 6.91 -12.16 -3.63
N ASN A 473 5.66 -12.34 -4.09
CA ASN A 473 5.30 -12.10 -5.49
C ASN A 473 4.86 -10.65 -5.76
N VAL A 474 4.71 -9.86 -4.70
CA VAL A 474 4.39 -8.42 -4.70
C VAL A 474 5.07 -7.75 -3.50
N SER A 475 5.88 -6.73 -3.76
CA SER A 475 6.48 -5.85 -2.74
C SER A 475 5.61 -4.62 -2.45
N CYS A 476 5.15 -3.96 -3.51
CA CYS A 476 4.23 -2.83 -3.45
C CYS A 476 3.19 -2.98 -4.57
N ILE A 477 1.93 -2.63 -4.30
CA ILE A 477 0.84 -2.66 -5.28
C ILE A 477 -0.03 -1.42 -5.13
N LEU A 478 -0.36 -0.78 -6.26
CA LEU A 478 -1.17 0.42 -6.32
C LEU A 478 -2.10 0.42 -7.53
N THR A 479 -3.35 0.79 -7.33
CA THR A 479 -4.24 1.31 -8.38
C THR A 479 -4.33 2.82 -8.22
N MET A 480 -4.18 3.59 -9.30
CA MET A 480 -4.28 5.04 -9.24
C MET A 480 -5.68 5.48 -8.76
N PRO A 481 -5.83 6.58 -7.98
CA PRO A 481 -7.08 6.94 -7.31
C PRO A 481 -8.32 6.96 -8.21
N GLN A 482 -8.20 7.50 -9.43
CA GLN A 482 -9.28 7.60 -10.42
C GLN A 482 -9.76 6.23 -10.96
N TYR A 483 -9.00 5.16 -10.74
CA TYR A 483 -9.30 3.78 -11.16
C TYR A 483 -9.63 2.85 -9.97
N MET A 484 -9.59 3.34 -8.74
CA MET A 484 -9.87 2.53 -7.55
C MET A 484 -11.31 2.01 -7.51
N ARG A 485 -11.48 0.84 -6.89
CA ARG A 485 -12.78 0.14 -6.69
C ARG A 485 -13.52 -0.27 -7.99
N GLN A 486 -12.89 -0.16 -9.16
CA GLN A 486 -13.47 -0.52 -10.47
C GLN A 486 -13.07 -1.93 -10.96
N GLY A 487 -12.47 -2.76 -10.09
CA GLY A 487 -11.99 -4.11 -10.42
C GLY A 487 -10.48 -4.21 -10.71
N TYR A 488 -9.86 -3.14 -11.21
CA TYR A 488 -8.45 -3.12 -11.60
C TYR A 488 -7.45 -3.59 -10.52
N GLY A 489 -7.60 -3.15 -9.28
CA GLY A 489 -6.75 -3.62 -8.18
C GLY A 489 -6.83 -5.13 -7.93
N LYS A 490 -7.95 -5.77 -8.32
CA LYS A 490 -8.10 -7.23 -8.28
C LYS A 490 -7.46 -7.90 -9.50
N MET A 491 -7.52 -7.27 -10.67
CA MET A 491 -6.80 -7.74 -11.88
C MET A 491 -5.28 -7.72 -11.66
N LEU A 492 -4.73 -6.69 -11.00
CA LEU A 492 -3.31 -6.62 -10.64
C LEU A 492 -2.91 -7.77 -9.68
N ILE A 493 -3.74 -8.07 -8.66
CA ILE A 493 -3.51 -9.21 -7.77
C ILE A 493 -3.57 -10.54 -8.54
N ASP A 494 -4.59 -10.72 -9.38
CA ASP A 494 -4.77 -11.93 -10.22
C ASP A 494 -3.58 -12.15 -11.15
N PHE A 495 -3.03 -11.07 -11.72
CA PHE A 495 -1.82 -11.12 -12.54
C PHE A 495 -0.56 -11.52 -11.74
N SER A 496 -0.38 -11.01 -10.52
CA SER A 496 0.76 -11.41 -9.67
C SER A 496 0.77 -12.90 -9.33
N TYR A 497 -0.41 -13.50 -9.13
CA TYR A 497 -0.55 -14.95 -8.96
C TYR A 497 -0.43 -15.71 -10.28
N LEU A 498 -0.90 -15.16 -11.41
CA LEU A 498 -0.71 -15.77 -12.73
C LEU A 498 0.79 -15.91 -13.07
N LEU A 499 1.61 -14.88 -12.82
CA LEU A 499 3.07 -14.98 -12.96
C LEU A 499 3.65 -16.07 -12.05
N SER A 500 3.22 -16.10 -10.79
CA SER A 500 3.70 -17.10 -9.81
C SER A 500 3.42 -18.54 -10.26
N LYS A 501 2.26 -18.80 -10.89
CA LYS A 501 1.94 -20.10 -11.50
C LYS A 501 2.87 -20.48 -12.65
N VAL A 502 3.23 -19.51 -13.50
CA VAL A 502 4.15 -19.72 -14.64
C VAL A 502 5.61 -19.88 -14.17
N GLU A 503 5.94 -19.41 -12.97
CA GLU A 503 7.20 -19.69 -12.28
C GLU A 503 7.21 -21.03 -11.50
N GLU A 504 6.07 -21.74 -11.44
CA GLU A 504 5.82 -22.89 -10.55
C GLU A 504 6.03 -22.60 -9.05
N LYS A 505 5.98 -21.32 -8.65
CA LYS A 505 6.21 -20.82 -7.28
C LYS A 505 4.90 -20.48 -6.57
N VAL A 506 4.93 -20.56 -5.24
CA VAL A 506 3.83 -20.07 -4.37
C VAL A 506 4.19 -18.70 -3.79
N GLY A 507 3.26 -17.76 -3.85
CA GLY A 507 3.50 -16.36 -3.50
C GLY A 507 2.60 -15.84 -2.37
N SER A 508 3.09 -14.79 -1.73
CA SER A 508 2.32 -13.92 -0.84
C SER A 508 2.78 -12.48 -1.05
N PRO A 509 1.94 -11.45 -0.84
CA PRO A 509 2.43 -10.08 -0.76
C PRO A 509 3.30 -9.84 0.47
N GLU A 510 4.31 -8.99 0.31
CA GLU A 510 5.11 -8.38 1.38
C GLU A 510 4.22 -7.71 2.44
N ARG A 511 4.72 -7.61 3.68
CA ARG A 511 3.98 -7.07 4.83
C ARG A 511 4.81 -5.92 5.46
N PRO A 512 4.18 -4.81 5.89
CA PRO A 512 2.74 -4.61 6.07
C PRO A 512 1.98 -4.25 4.78
N LEU A 513 0.86 -4.95 4.55
CA LEU A 513 -0.16 -4.52 3.58
C LEU A 513 -0.89 -3.28 4.11
N SER A 514 -1.16 -2.31 3.24
CA SER A 514 -2.10 -1.22 3.55
C SER A 514 -3.53 -1.75 3.75
N ASP A 515 -4.39 -1.03 4.48
CA ASP A 515 -5.77 -1.44 4.75
C ASP A 515 -6.55 -1.80 3.48
N LEU A 516 -6.43 -0.96 2.44
CA LEU A 516 -7.08 -1.20 1.14
C LEU A 516 -6.50 -2.45 0.46
N GLY A 517 -5.18 -2.66 0.53
CA GLY A 517 -4.52 -3.87 0.06
C GLY A 517 -5.02 -5.13 0.77
N LEU A 518 -5.07 -5.12 2.11
CA LEU A 518 -5.53 -6.25 2.92
C LEU A 518 -7.01 -6.61 2.64
N ILE A 519 -7.87 -5.62 2.43
CA ILE A 519 -9.26 -5.82 2.01
C ILE A 519 -9.31 -6.45 0.60
N SER A 520 -8.49 -5.96 -0.35
CA SER A 520 -8.42 -6.48 -1.71
C SER A 520 -7.90 -7.91 -1.78
N TYR A 521 -6.79 -8.24 -1.09
CA TYR A 521 -6.26 -9.61 -1.03
C TYR A 521 -7.23 -10.58 -0.37
N ARG A 522 -7.87 -10.22 0.76
CA ARG A 522 -8.91 -11.07 1.38
C ARG A 522 -10.12 -11.30 0.47
N SER A 523 -10.51 -10.29 -0.32
CA SER A 523 -11.58 -10.42 -1.33
C SER A 523 -11.18 -11.28 -2.53
N TYR A 524 -9.89 -11.27 -2.89
CA TYR A 524 -9.32 -12.15 -3.91
C TYR A 524 -9.26 -13.60 -3.43
N TRP A 525 -8.64 -13.87 -2.27
CA TRP A 525 -8.51 -15.21 -1.72
C TRP A 525 -9.85 -15.88 -1.41
N LYS A 526 -10.87 -15.13 -0.90
CA LYS A 526 -12.24 -15.68 -0.75
C LYS A 526 -12.72 -16.27 -2.07
N GLU A 527 -12.51 -15.56 -3.17
CA GLU A 527 -13.02 -15.96 -4.47
C GLU A 527 -12.25 -17.12 -5.07
N VAL A 528 -10.91 -17.08 -5.07
CA VAL A 528 -10.08 -18.16 -5.62
C VAL A 528 -10.35 -19.47 -4.90
N LEU A 529 -10.51 -19.44 -3.57
CA LEU A 529 -10.86 -20.64 -2.80
C LEU A 529 -12.29 -21.13 -3.06
N LEU A 530 -13.28 -20.24 -3.22
CA LEU A 530 -14.64 -20.66 -3.56
C LEU A 530 -14.74 -21.20 -4.99
N ARG A 531 -14.00 -20.61 -5.95
CA ARG A 531 -13.89 -21.10 -7.33
C ARG A 531 -13.24 -22.49 -7.39
N TYR A 532 -12.13 -22.69 -6.66
CA TYR A 532 -11.51 -24.01 -6.50
C TYR A 532 -12.50 -25.01 -5.88
N LEU A 533 -13.08 -24.68 -4.71
CA LEU A 533 -13.95 -25.58 -3.97
C LEU A 533 -15.29 -25.87 -4.67
N HIS A 534 -15.76 -24.97 -5.54
CA HIS A 534 -16.89 -25.23 -6.44
C HIS A 534 -16.53 -26.32 -7.44
N ASN A 535 -15.46 -26.12 -8.22
CA ASN A 535 -15.03 -27.00 -9.29
C ASN A 535 -14.56 -28.37 -8.76
N PHE A 536 -14.00 -28.42 -7.56
CA PHE A 536 -13.47 -29.63 -6.94
C PHE A 536 -14.56 -30.64 -6.57
N GLN A 537 -14.43 -31.85 -7.13
CA GLN A 537 -15.33 -33.01 -6.92
C GLN A 537 -14.74 -34.09 -5.99
N GLY A 538 -13.51 -33.91 -5.50
CA GLY A 538 -12.84 -34.89 -4.63
C GLY A 538 -13.40 -34.95 -3.21
N LYS A 539 -13.23 -36.12 -2.56
CA LYS A 539 -13.68 -36.37 -1.17
C LYS A 539 -12.70 -35.88 -0.09
N GLU A 540 -11.43 -35.72 -0.44
CA GLU A 540 -10.36 -35.19 0.42
C GLU A 540 -9.57 -34.13 -0.35
N ILE A 541 -9.00 -33.15 0.36
CA ILE A 541 -8.31 -31.98 -0.20
C ILE A 541 -7.18 -31.55 0.74
N SER A 542 -5.94 -31.46 0.25
CA SER A 542 -4.84 -30.88 1.02
C SER A 542 -4.70 -29.38 0.78
N ILE A 543 -4.20 -28.66 1.78
CA ILE A 543 -3.81 -27.25 1.62
C ILE A 543 -2.68 -27.11 0.58
N LYS A 544 -1.85 -28.15 0.39
CA LYS A 544 -0.77 -28.17 -0.59
C LYS A 544 -1.30 -28.17 -2.03
N GLU A 545 -2.29 -29.01 -2.36
CA GLU A 545 -2.89 -29.06 -3.70
C GLU A 545 -3.58 -27.73 -4.06
N ILE A 546 -4.30 -27.11 -3.10
CA ILE A 546 -4.85 -25.76 -3.28
C ILE A 546 -3.71 -24.75 -3.54
N SER A 547 -2.65 -24.80 -2.75
CA SER A 547 -1.52 -23.86 -2.87
C SER A 547 -0.81 -23.97 -4.21
N GLN A 548 -0.60 -25.20 -4.71
CA GLN A 548 0.01 -25.45 -6.01
C GLN A 548 -0.88 -24.96 -7.17
N GLU A 549 -2.17 -25.31 -7.19
CA GLU A 549 -3.10 -24.89 -8.25
C GLU A 549 -3.33 -23.36 -8.27
N THR A 550 -3.33 -22.72 -7.09
CA THR A 550 -3.68 -21.29 -6.96
C THR A 550 -2.48 -20.35 -6.90
N ALA A 551 -1.27 -20.89 -6.70
CA ALA A 551 -0.07 -20.16 -6.29
C ALA A 551 -0.21 -19.33 -4.99
N VAL A 552 -1.28 -19.50 -4.21
CA VAL A 552 -1.48 -18.78 -2.94
C VAL A 552 -0.74 -19.49 -1.82
N ASN A 553 -0.01 -18.73 -1.00
CA ASN A 553 0.71 -19.26 0.17
C ASN A 553 -0.23 -20.04 1.14
N PRO A 554 0.19 -21.20 1.69
CA PRO A 554 -0.61 -22.00 2.62
C PRO A 554 -1.16 -21.23 3.84
N VAL A 555 -0.43 -20.22 4.33
CA VAL A 555 -0.84 -19.41 5.49
C VAL A 555 -2.05 -18.53 5.14
N ASP A 556 -2.03 -17.88 3.97
CA ASP A 556 -3.15 -17.05 3.50
C ASP A 556 -4.38 -17.91 3.14
N ILE A 557 -4.18 -19.14 2.65
CA ILE A 557 -5.25 -20.14 2.44
C ILE A 557 -5.90 -20.51 3.79
N VAL A 558 -5.11 -20.92 4.78
CA VAL A 558 -5.61 -21.31 6.12
C VAL A 558 -6.31 -20.13 6.80
N SER A 559 -5.73 -18.93 6.76
CA SER A 559 -6.35 -17.72 7.30
C SER A 559 -7.69 -17.40 6.63
N THR A 560 -7.82 -17.65 5.32
CA THR A 560 -9.06 -17.38 4.59
C THR A 560 -10.12 -18.45 4.87
N LEU A 561 -9.75 -19.74 4.90
CA LEU A 561 -10.66 -20.82 5.30
C LEU A 561 -11.18 -20.66 6.74
N GLN A 562 -10.34 -20.15 7.65
CA GLN A 562 -10.75 -19.79 9.00
C GLN A 562 -11.71 -18.57 9.00
N ALA A 563 -11.42 -17.52 8.24
CA ALA A 563 -12.27 -16.34 8.13
C ALA A 563 -13.67 -16.65 7.53
N LEU A 564 -13.76 -17.61 6.61
CA LEU A 564 -15.03 -18.11 6.05
C LEU A 564 -15.74 -19.14 6.97
N GLN A 565 -15.14 -19.48 8.11
CA GLN A 565 -15.57 -20.53 9.06
C GLN A 565 -15.64 -21.94 8.44
N MET A 566 -14.96 -22.14 7.31
CA MET A 566 -14.93 -23.39 6.54
C MET A 566 -13.90 -24.38 7.10
N LEU A 567 -12.85 -23.91 7.77
CA LEU A 567 -11.92 -24.80 8.48
C LEU A 567 -12.53 -25.29 9.80
N LYS A 568 -12.56 -26.61 10.00
CA LYS A 568 -12.99 -27.28 11.24
C LYS A 568 -11.91 -28.27 11.72
N TYR A 569 -12.04 -28.73 12.96
CA TYR A 569 -11.17 -29.74 13.57
C TYR A 569 -12.04 -30.84 14.19
N TRP A 570 -11.75 -32.10 13.89
CA TRP A 570 -12.55 -33.25 14.30
C TRP A 570 -11.69 -34.52 14.36
N LYS A 571 -11.75 -35.28 15.46
CA LYS A 571 -11.00 -36.53 15.67
C LYS A 571 -9.51 -36.44 15.25
N GLY A 572 -8.81 -35.38 15.66
CA GLY A 572 -7.39 -35.15 15.34
C GLY A 572 -7.10 -34.60 13.94
N LYS A 573 -8.08 -34.56 13.03
CA LYS A 573 -7.93 -34.09 11.65
C LYS A 573 -8.54 -32.71 11.46
N HIS A 574 -7.97 -31.93 10.54
CA HIS A 574 -8.66 -30.75 10.00
C HIS A 574 -9.63 -31.19 8.90
N LEU A 575 -10.75 -30.49 8.77
CA LEU A 575 -11.76 -30.72 7.74
C LEU A 575 -12.09 -29.39 7.06
N VAL A 576 -12.29 -29.40 5.73
CA VAL A 576 -12.87 -28.28 4.99
C VAL A 576 -14.36 -28.53 4.81
N LEU A 577 -15.17 -27.70 5.46
CA LEU A 577 -16.61 -27.67 5.27
C LEU A 577 -16.93 -26.90 3.98
N LYS A 578 -17.31 -27.61 2.91
CA LYS A 578 -17.86 -27.02 1.68
C LYS A 578 -19.23 -26.42 2.01
N ARG A 579 -19.20 -25.13 2.35
CA ARG A 579 -20.33 -24.22 2.62
C ARG A 579 -21.00 -23.84 1.30
N GLN A 580 -22.11 -24.50 0.99
CA GLN A 580 -22.83 -24.27 -0.26
C GLN A 580 -23.38 -22.84 -0.33
N ASP A 581 -23.84 -22.30 0.80
CA ASP A 581 -24.31 -20.91 0.94
C ASP A 581 -23.30 -19.85 0.46
N LEU A 582 -22.01 -20.05 0.72
CA LEU A 582 -20.95 -19.15 0.25
C LEU A 582 -20.58 -19.38 -1.23
N ILE A 583 -20.76 -20.60 -1.73
CA ILE A 583 -20.54 -20.94 -3.14
C ILE A 583 -21.66 -20.35 -3.99
N ASP A 584 -22.91 -20.48 -3.58
CA ASP A 584 -24.07 -19.90 -4.27
C ASP A 584 -24.02 -18.35 -4.24
N GLU A 585 -23.61 -17.76 -3.10
CA GLU A 585 -23.31 -16.32 -2.99
C GLU A 585 -22.22 -15.87 -3.97
N TRP A 586 -21.21 -16.71 -4.23
CA TRP A 586 -20.16 -16.43 -5.21
C TRP A 586 -20.64 -16.62 -6.64
N ILE A 587 -21.33 -17.72 -6.99
CA ILE A 587 -21.88 -17.95 -8.34
C ILE A 587 -22.81 -16.79 -8.75
N ALA A 588 -23.71 -16.37 -7.85
CA ALA A 588 -24.62 -15.24 -8.09
C ALA A 588 -23.91 -13.87 -8.19
N LYS A 589 -22.63 -13.78 -7.82
CA LYS A 589 -21.76 -12.61 -8.04
C LYS A 589 -20.92 -12.75 -9.30
N GLU A 590 -20.41 -13.94 -9.62
CA GLU A 590 -19.63 -14.21 -10.83
C GLU A 590 -20.50 -14.07 -12.09
N ALA A 591 -21.75 -14.56 -12.04
CA ALA A 591 -22.76 -14.37 -13.10
C ALA A 591 -23.16 -12.90 -13.33
N LYS A 592 -22.85 -12.00 -12.38
CA LYS A 592 -23.01 -10.54 -12.55
C LYS A 592 -21.73 -9.87 -13.05
N ARG A 593 -20.61 -10.60 -13.08
CA ARG A 593 -19.29 -10.14 -13.56
C ARG A 593 -18.87 -10.72 -14.90
N SER A 594 -19.52 -11.74 -15.43
CA SER A 594 -19.31 -12.17 -16.83
C SER A 594 -19.45 -11.02 -17.82
N ASN A 595 -20.37 -10.08 -17.53
CA ASN A 595 -20.60 -8.85 -18.30
C ASN A 595 -19.56 -7.73 -18.01
N SER A 596 -18.64 -7.95 -17.08
CA SER A 596 -17.60 -7.01 -16.68
C SER A 596 -16.25 -7.57 -17.13
N ASN A 597 -15.71 -7.03 -18.22
CA ASN A 597 -14.44 -7.43 -18.84
C ASN A 597 -13.21 -7.03 -17.98
N LYS A 598 -13.17 -7.49 -16.72
CA LYS A 598 -12.19 -7.12 -15.67
C LYS A 598 -11.65 -8.36 -14.94
N THR A 599 -11.27 -9.37 -15.72
CA THR A 599 -10.64 -10.63 -15.30
C THR A 599 -9.38 -10.85 -16.15
N MET A 600 -8.30 -11.37 -15.57
CA MET A 600 -7.09 -11.68 -16.33
C MET A 600 -7.26 -13.01 -17.08
N ASP A 601 -6.75 -13.06 -18.31
CA ASP A 601 -6.87 -14.23 -19.18
C ASP A 601 -5.50 -14.91 -19.37
N PRO A 602 -5.30 -16.14 -18.85
CA PRO A 602 -4.03 -16.85 -19.01
C PRO A 602 -3.57 -17.01 -20.46
N SER A 603 -4.50 -17.08 -21.43
CA SER A 603 -4.19 -17.20 -22.86
C SER A 603 -3.64 -15.90 -23.48
N CYS A 604 -3.82 -14.76 -22.80
CA CYS A 604 -3.33 -13.46 -23.26
C CYS A 604 -1.96 -13.08 -22.67
N LEU A 605 -1.35 -13.95 -21.85
CA LEU A 605 0.01 -13.79 -21.33
C LEU A 605 1.04 -14.30 -22.34
N LYS A 606 2.06 -13.49 -22.62
CA LYS A 606 3.24 -13.81 -23.43
C LYS A 606 4.49 -13.56 -22.60
N TRP A 607 4.76 -14.46 -21.66
CA TRP A 607 5.82 -14.29 -20.66
C TRP A 607 6.48 -15.63 -20.32
N THR A 608 7.75 -15.57 -19.96
CA THR A 608 8.54 -16.69 -19.42
C THR A 608 9.42 -16.16 -18.30
N PRO A 609 9.63 -16.90 -17.20
CA PRO A 609 10.44 -16.43 -16.08
C PRO A 609 11.84 -15.97 -16.52
N PRO A 610 12.34 -14.80 -16.06
CA PRO A 610 13.68 -14.35 -16.36
C PRO A 610 14.75 -15.36 -15.90
N LYS A 611 15.79 -15.56 -16.71
CA LYS A 611 16.86 -16.50 -16.38
C LYS A 611 17.64 -16.03 -15.14
N GLY A 612 17.41 -16.69 -14.00
CA GLY A 612 18.12 -16.42 -12.74
C GLY A 612 17.25 -15.97 -11.56
N THR A 613 15.92 -16.05 -11.65
CA THR A 613 14.95 -15.68 -10.60
C THR A 613 14.27 -16.88 -9.95
#